data_AF-A0AAN6JZA6-F1
#
_entry.id   AF-A0AAN6JZA6-F1
#
_cell.length_a   1.000
_cell.length_b   1.000
_cell.length_c   1.000
_cell.angle_alpha   90.00
_cell.angle_beta   90.00
_cell.angle_gamma   90.00
#
_symmetry.space_group_name_H-M   'P 1'
#
loop_
_entity.id
_entity.type
_entity.pdbx_description
1 polymer ?
#
loop_
_entity_poly.entity_id
_entity_poly.type
_entity_poly.pdbx_seq_one_letter_code
_entity_poly.pdbx_strand_id
1 'polypeptide(L)'
;MSQTQQIFSKLVPSNALLSTGTALYSLGITTFQSSWLVSPVLIWGMDAPHGRFHSKNSRAWYANIHGNYGWIVMEIVSPLTFVATLLTPPLLSAATWDSIIKPHLSAFGELPLPNRILAALFVIHYAHRAVISPLTSPTRSPMHISVPLSAVFFNLINGFLMGSWLGGRSPAFAAPTEAIKKVAKASVASLWNRKTTAAAPVIASSFPGPGLIPASAIRSPLFWIGIAGWAIGFAGNVYHDELLANLRRKPKKEATQAVAKQSSSNGKGGDVKSRYKVPHGGLFEYISFPNYLSEWFEWASFAFAALYFLPIFQSSSLVPTASTSLQTFKVLLQAPPFLFLLAEVAAMLPRAYKGHLWYRQTFGDELPAKRKAVIPFIF
;
A
#
# COMPACT_ATOMS: atom_id res chain seq x y z
N MET A 1 -7.56 -6.12 -36.36
CA MET A 1 -6.63 -5.59 -35.35
C MET A 1 -6.16 -4.22 -35.82
N SER A 2 -6.22 -3.20 -34.96
CA SER A 2 -5.73 -1.85 -35.32
C SER A 2 -4.20 -1.85 -35.44
N GLN A 3 -3.64 -0.95 -36.24
CA GLN A 3 -2.18 -0.79 -36.43
C GLN A 3 -1.41 -0.70 -35.10
N THR A 4 -2.03 -0.14 -34.06
CA THR A 4 -1.50 -0.02 -32.70
C THR A 4 -1.29 -1.39 -32.02
N GLN A 5 -2.15 -2.38 -32.28
CA GLN A 5 -2.03 -3.73 -31.72
C GLN A 5 -0.84 -4.51 -32.34
N GLN A 6 -0.54 -4.28 -33.62
CA GLN A 6 0.59 -4.92 -34.31
C GLN A 6 1.97 -4.42 -33.83
N ILE A 7 2.05 -3.16 -33.41
CA ILE A 7 3.29 -2.58 -32.88
C ILE A 7 3.55 -3.12 -31.47
N PHE A 8 2.50 -3.19 -30.63
CA PHE A 8 2.61 -3.74 -29.28
C PHE A 8 2.98 -5.23 -29.27
N SER A 9 2.42 -6.03 -30.18
CA SER A 9 2.75 -7.47 -30.28
C SER A 9 4.19 -7.76 -30.71
N LYS A 10 4.87 -6.78 -31.34
CA LYS A 10 6.28 -6.90 -31.76
C LYS A 10 7.28 -6.44 -30.68
N LEU A 11 6.83 -5.65 -29.71
CA LEU A 11 7.66 -5.10 -28.64
C LEU A 11 7.65 -5.95 -27.36
N VAL A 12 6.65 -6.82 -27.19
CA VAL A 12 6.59 -7.76 -26.07
C VAL A 12 7.25 -9.08 -26.49
N PRO A 13 8.43 -9.45 -25.94
CA PRO A 13 9.03 -10.74 -26.24
C PRO A 13 8.04 -11.86 -25.90
N SER A 14 7.97 -12.88 -26.75
CA SER A 14 7.10 -14.07 -26.66
C SER A 14 7.45 -14.99 -25.48
N ASN A 15 7.79 -14.41 -24.35
CA ASN A 15 8.10 -15.10 -23.11
C ASN A 15 6.77 -15.54 -22.51
N ALA A 16 6.58 -16.86 -22.41
CA ALA A 16 5.40 -17.50 -21.81
C ALA A 16 5.07 -17.02 -20.37
N LEU A 17 5.95 -16.25 -19.73
CA LEU A 17 5.78 -15.66 -18.40
C LEU A 17 4.74 -14.52 -18.32
N LEU A 18 4.36 -13.90 -19.45
CA LEU A 18 3.38 -12.79 -19.48
C LEU A 18 2.14 -13.08 -20.36
N SER A 19 1.96 -14.33 -20.79
CA SER A 19 0.89 -14.70 -21.73
C SER A 19 -0.48 -14.89 -21.09
N THR A 20 -0.60 -14.85 -19.76
CA THR A 20 -1.89 -14.97 -19.04
C THR A 20 -1.98 -13.96 -17.90
N GLY A 21 -3.18 -13.48 -17.60
CA GLY A 21 -3.35 -12.57 -16.45
C GLY A 21 -3.04 -13.22 -15.10
N THR A 22 -3.14 -14.55 -14.99
CA THR A 22 -2.70 -15.31 -13.79
C THR A 22 -1.18 -15.24 -13.61
N ALA A 23 -0.41 -15.32 -14.70
CA ALA A 23 1.04 -15.18 -14.65
C ALA A 23 1.44 -13.75 -14.30
N LEU A 24 0.76 -12.75 -14.86
CA LEU A 24 0.95 -11.33 -14.49
C LEU A 24 0.65 -11.08 -13.01
N TYR A 25 -0.45 -11.65 -12.49
CA TYR A 25 -0.79 -11.56 -11.07
C TYR A 25 0.26 -12.22 -10.17
N SER A 26 0.71 -13.43 -10.52
CA SER A 26 1.76 -14.14 -9.79
C SER A 26 3.08 -13.37 -9.79
N LEU A 27 3.43 -12.72 -10.91
CA LEU A 27 4.59 -11.85 -11.01
C LEU A 27 4.46 -10.67 -10.05
N GLY A 28 3.32 -9.97 -10.05
CA GLY A 28 3.07 -8.86 -9.12
C GLY A 28 3.20 -9.27 -7.65
N ILE A 29 2.59 -10.41 -7.27
CA ILE A 29 2.72 -10.97 -5.90
C ILE A 29 4.19 -11.24 -5.57
N THR A 30 4.94 -11.88 -6.48
CA THR A 30 6.35 -12.19 -6.28
C THR A 30 7.18 -10.91 -6.11
N THR A 31 6.86 -9.84 -6.86
CA THR A 31 7.50 -8.53 -6.70
C THR A 31 7.20 -7.92 -5.32
N PHE A 32 5.96 -7.99 -4.83
CA PHE A 32 5.63 -7.49 -3.48
C PHE A 32 6.28 -8.34 -2.38
N GLN A 33 6.33 -9.66 -2.55
CA GLN A 33 7.01 -10.58 -1.64
C GLN A 33 8.52 -10.35 -1.58
N SER A 34 9.16 -9.86 -2.65
CA SER A 34 10.58 -9.48 -2.61
C SER A 34 10.78 -8.04 -2.14
N SER A 35 9.78 -7.16 -2.29
CA SER A 35 9.90 -5.74 -1.98
C SER A 35 10.27 -5.45 -0.52
N TRP A 36 9.74 -6.18 0.46
CA TRP A 36 10.05 -5.95 1.88
C TRP A 36 11.44 -6.47 2.29
N LEU A 37 12.06 -7.35 1.49
CA LEU A 37 13.45 -7.79 1.67
C LEU A 37 14.42 -6.80 1.02
N VAL A 38 14.06 -6.30 -0.16
CA VAL A 38 14.91 -5.42 -0.97
C VAL A 38 14.85 -3.97 -0.50
N SER A 39 13.67 -3.47 -0.10
CA SER A 39 13.46 -2.06 0.27
C SER A 39 14.30 -1.64 1.47
N PRO A 40 14.42 -2.42 2.57
CA PRO A 40 15.31 -2.08 3.66
C PRO A 40 16.76 -1.97 3.19
N VAL A 41 17.26 -2.88 2.36
CA VAL A 41 18.64 -2.84 1.87
C VAL A 41 18.90 -1.60 1.02
N LEU A 42 18.01 -1.29 0.09
CA LEU A 42 18.15 -0.12 -0.78
C LEU A 42 18.00 1.20 -0.02
N ILE A 43 17.04 1.29 0.91
CA ILE A 43 16.72 2.54 1.62
C ILE A 43 17.63 2.73 2.84
N TRP A 44 18.16 1.67 3.48
CA TRP A 44 19.26 1.81 4.45
C TRP A 44 20.54 2.26 3.76
N GLY A 45 20.85 1.74 2.57
CA GLY A 45 22.06 2.07 1.83
C GLY A 45 22.02 3.40 1.08
N MET A 46 20.85 3.88 0.66
CA MET A 46 20.71 5.07 -0.19
C MET A 46 19.56 5.97 0.28
N ASP A 47 19.82 7.26 0.44
CA ASP A 47 18.76 8.22 0.72
C ASP A 47 17.99 8.52 -0.58
N ALA A 48 16.66 8.41 -0.54
CA ALA A 48 15.84 8.78 -1.69
C ALA A 48 16.05 10.28 -2.01
N PRO A 49 16.38 10.66 -3.26
CA PRO A 49 16.82 12.01 -3.62
C PRO A 49 15.65 13.03 -3.71
N HIS A 50 14.82 13.09 -2.68
CA HIS A 50 13.67 13.97 -2.58
C HIS A 50 13.46 14.48 -1.13
N GLY A 51 12.80 15.62 -1.01
CA GLY A 51 12.53 16.26 0.28
C GLY A 51 13.82 16.73 0.96
N ARG A 52 14.02 16.32 2.21
CA ARG A 52 15.16 16.75 3.04
C ARG A 52 16.50 16.12 2.63
N PHE A 53 16.48 15.04 1.86
CA PHE A 53 17.67 14.31 1.39
C PHE A 53 18.04 14.64 -0.06
N HIS A 54 17.47 15.71 -0.63
CA HIS A 54 17.85 16.16 -1.96
C HIS A 54 19.30 16.67 -1.99
N SER A 55 20.13 16.11 -2.88
CA SER A 55 21.53 16.54 -3.06
C SER A 55 21.58 17.96 -3.63
N LYS A 56 22.35 18.84 -2.97
CA LYS A 56 22.57 20.23 -3.43
C LYS A 56 23.48 20.32 -4.66
N ASN A 57 24.13 19.23 -5.08
CA ASN A 57 25.26 19.25 -6.02
C ASN A 57 25.07 18.36 -7.28
N SER A 58 23.86 17.92 -7.60
CA SER A 58 23.64 17.05 -8.76
C SER A 58 23.66 17.84 -10.08
N ARG A 59 24.64 17.53 -10.94
CA ARG A 59 24.80 18.03 -12.34
C ARG A 59 23.60 17.75 -13.27
N ALA A 60 22.55 17.09 -12.80
CA ALA A 60 21.35 16.72 -13.54
C ALA A 60 20.13 17.59 -13.17
N TRP A 61 20.32 18.90 -13.04
CA TRP A 61 19.24 19.85 -12.73
C TRP A 61 18.09 19.83 -13.74
N TYR A 62 18.36 19.39 -14.98
CA TYR A 62 17.39 19.22 -16.06
C TYR A 62 16.41 18.04 -15.86
N ALA A 63 16.71 17.12 -14.94
CA ALA A 63 15.85 15.96 -14.64
C ALA A 63 14.99 16.15 -13.37
N ASN A 64 14.98 17.35 -12.79
CA ASN A 64 14.13 17.68 -11.65
C ASN A 64 12.77 18.20 -12.11
N ILE A 65 11.71 17.66 -11.51
CA ILE A 65 10.34 18.12 -11.74
C ILE A 65 9.79 18.80 -10.48
N HIS A 66 8.75 19.60 -10.69
CA HIS A 66 8.05 20.27 -9.59
C HIS A 66 7.44 19.25 -8.62
N GLY A 67 7.69 19.44 -7.32
CA GLY A 67 7.40 18.43 -6.30
C GLY A 67 5.92 18.04 -6.22
N ASN A 68 4.98 18.98 -6.35
CA ASN A 68 3.55 18.66 -6.29
C ASN A 68 3.07 17.93 -7.56
N TYR A 69 3.57 18.27 -8.76
CA TYR A 69 3.17 17.57 -9.99
C TYR A 69 3.73 16.16 -10.02
N GLY A 70 5.00 15.98 -9.64
CA GLY A 70 5.59 14.65 -9.51
C GLY A 70 4.86 13.76 -8.52
N TRP A 71 4.40 14.34 -7.40
CA TRP A 71 3.60 13.63 -6.41
C TRP A 71 2.23 13.21 -6.94
N ILE A 72 1.50 14.11 -7.60
CA ILE A 72 0.21 13.79 -8.22
C ILE A 72 0.38 12.65 -9.22
N VAL A 73 1.35 12.77 -10.13
CA VAL A 73 1.60 11.78 -11.18
C VAL A 73 1.94 10.41 -10.59
N MET A 74 2.77 10.35 -9.55
CA MET A 74 3.16 9.06 -9.01
C MET A 74 2.05 8.39 -8.17
N GLU A 75 1.26 9.17 -7.43
CA GLU A 75 0.23 8.63 -6.54
C GLU A 75 -1.10 8.32 -7.25
N ILE A 76 -1.47 9.06 -8.30
CA ILE A 76 -2.76 8.87 -9.00
C ILE A 76 -2.84 7.53 -9.73
N VAL A 77 -1.69 6.92 -10.03
CA VAL A 77 -1.59 5.64 -10.73
C VAL A 77 -2.23 4.50 -9.93
N SER A 78 -2.09 4.52 -8.60
CA SER A 78 -2.62 3.46 -7.72
C SER A 78 -4.15 3.38 -7.77
N PRO A 79 -4.93 4.44 -7.49
CA PRO A 79 -6.40 4.38 -7.55
C PRO A 79 -6.93 4.12 -8.96
N LEU A 80 -6.28 4.63 -10.02
CA LEU A 80 -6.70 4.36 -11.39
C LEU A 80 -6.55 2.88 -11.74
N THR A 81 -5.40 2.30 -11.42
CA THR A 81 -5.14 0.87 -11.68
C THR A 81 -6.01 -0.02 -10.80
N PHE A 82 -6.22 0.38 -9.54
CA PHE A 82 -7.13 -0.28 -8.61
C PHE A 82 -8.57 -0.34 -9.16
N VAL A 83 -9.15 0.81 -9.52
CA VAL A 83 -10.53 0.85 -10.05
C VAL A 83 -10.62 0.08 -11.37
N ALA A 84 -9.67 0.26 -12.29
CA ALA A 84 -9.69 -0.46 -13.57
C ALA A 84 -9.69 -1.98 -13.39
N THR A 85 -8.89 -2.50 -12.44
CA THR A 85 -8.80 -3.93 -12.18
C THR A 85 -9.95 -4.48 -11.34
N LEU A 86 -10.45 -3.71 -10.37
CA LEU A 86 -11.61 -4.04 -9.54
C LEU A 86 -12.88 -4.22 -10.39
N LEU A 87 -13.07 -3.35 -11.39
CA LEU A 87 -14.27 -3.33 -12.23
C LEU A 87 -14.20 -4.29 -13.43
N THR A 88 -13.13 -5.05 -13.57
CA THR A 88 -13.01 -6.00 -14.67
C THR A 88 -13.47 -7.39 -14.21
N PRO A 89 -14.20 -8.16 -15.03
CA PRO A 89 -14.66 -9.50 -14.65
C PRO A 89 -13.54 -10.51 -14.28
N PRO A 90 -13.88 -11.62 -13.58
CA PRO A 90 -12.92 -12.61 -13.09
C PRO A 90 -11.99 -13.17 -14.16
N LEU A 91 -10.74 -13.35 -13.76
CA LEU A 91 -9.63 -13.77 -14.61
C LEU A 91 -9.62 -15.30 -14.79
N LEU A 92 -10.64 -15.86 -15.44
CA LEU A 92 -10.79 -17.30 -15.66
C LEU A 92 -9.83 -17.86 -16.74
N SER A 93 -8.56 -17.46 -16.75
CA SER A 93 -7.54 -17.79 -17.78
C SER A 93 -7.60 -16.96 -19.06
N ALA A 94 -7.75 -15.65 -18.89
CA ALA A 94 -7.63 -14.68 -19.95
C ALA A 94 -6.20 -14.71 -20.56
N ALA A 95 -6.07 -15.30 -21.75
CA ALA A 95 -4.80 -15.57 -22.45
C ALA A 95 -4.27 -14.39 -23.29
N THR A 96 -4.97 -13.24 -23.27
CA THR A 96 -4.62 -12.08 -24.11
C THR A 96 -4.63 -10.78 -23.30
N TRP A 97 -3.75 -9.83 -23.66
CA TRP A 97 -3.65 -8.52 -23.00
C TRP A 97 -4.99 -7.77 -22.93
N ASP A 98 -5.80 -7.87 -23.99
CA ASP A 98 -7.12 -7.24 -24.06
C ASP A 98 -8.06 -7.70 -22.93
N SER A 99 -7.83 -8.89 -22.36
CA SER A 99 -8.68 -9.49 -21.32
C SER A 99 -8.21 -9.24 -19.88
N ILE A 100 -7.07 -8.55 -19.71
CA ILE A 100 -6.51 -8.21 -18.38
C ILE A 100 -7.26 -7.04 -17.75
N ILE A 101 -7.63 -6.03 -18.55
CA ILE A 101 -8.35 -4.82 -18.12
C ILE A 101 -9.53 -4.58 -19.08
N LYS A 102 -10.75 -4.86 -18.59
CA LYS A 102 -12.04 -4.59 -19.27
C LYS A 102 -13.06 -4.10 -18.24
N PRO A 103 -12.89 -2.87 -17.71
CA PRO A 103 -13.73 -2.38 -16.64
C PRO A 103 -15.17 -2.18 -17.12
N HIS A 104 -16.13 -2.63 -16.31
CA HIS A 104 -17.55 -2.39 -16.52
C HIS A 104 -18.17 -1.88 -15.22
N LEU A 105 -18.91 -0.77 -15.28
CA LEU A 105 -19.44 -0.11 -14.07
C LEU A 105 -20.43 -1.00 -13.28
N SER A 106 -21.19 -1.89 -13.95
CA SER A 106 -22.09 -2.82 -13.23
C SER A 106 -21.32 -3.79 -12.34
N ALA A 107 -20.06 -4.10 -12.67
CA ALA A 107 -19.26 -5.05 -11.90
C ALA A 107 -19.08 -4.57 -10.45
N PHE A 108 -19.09 -3.25 -10.20
CA PHE A 108 -19.06 -2.74 -8.83
C PHE A 108 -20.30 -3.17 -8.03
N GLY A 109 -21.49 -3.11 -8.65
CA GLY A 109 -22.75 -3.47 -8.00
C GLY A 109 -22.87 -4.97 -7.69
N GLU A 110 -22.17 -5.80 -8.46
CA GLU A 110 -22.10 -7.25 -8.28
C GLU A 110 -21.20 -7.67 -7.10
N LEU A 111 -20.31 -6.79 -6.64
CA LEU A 111 -19.41 -7.08 -5.52
C LEU A 111 -20.17 -7.14 -4.17
N PRO A 112 -19.79 -8.07 -3.27
CA PRO A 112 -20.29 -8.07 -1.91
C PRO A 112 -20.12 -6.71 -1.23
N LEU A 113 -21.06 -6.35 -0.36
CA LEU A 113 -21.03 -5.06 0.34
C LEU A 113 -19.70 -4.79 1.09
N PRO A 114 -19.08 -5.75 1.80
CA PRO A 114 -17.78 -5.53 2.43
C PRO A 114 -16.68 -5.13 1.44
N ASN A 115 -16.61 -5.76 0.27
CA ASN A 115 -15.66 -5.43 -0.78
C ASN A 115 -15.86 -4.01 -1.30
N ARG A 116 -17.11 -3.60 -1.52
CA ARG A 116 -17.45 -2.24 -1.93
C ARG A 116 -17.04 -1.20 -0.90
N ILE A 117 -17.24 -1.49 0.39
CA ILE A 117 -16.80 -0.62 1.49
C ILE A 117 -15.28 -0.47 1.44
N LEU A 118 -14.51 -1.57 1.44
CA LEU A 118 -13.05 -1.51 1.40
C LEU A 118 -12.52 -0.82 0.13
N ALA A 119 -13.14 -1.07 -1.03
CA ALA A 119 -12.80 -0.36 -2.26
C ALA A 119 -13.01 1.15 -2.14
N ALA A 120 -14.11 1.58 -1.51
CA ALA A 120 -14.34 3.00 -1.24
C ALA A 120 -13.28 3.59 -0.30
N LEU A 121 -12.91 2.87 0.77
CA LEU A 121 -11.85 3.33 1.68
C LEU A 121 -10.51 3.51 0.97
N PHE A 122 -10.11 2.55 0.13
CA PHE A 122 -8.90 2.64 -0.69
C PHE A 122 -8.93 3.88 -1.61
N VAL A 123 -10.05 4.12 -2.28
CA VAL A 123 -10.23 5.29 -3.15
C VAL A 123 -10.22 6.59 -2.36
N ILE A 124 -10.83 6.64 -1.17
CA ILE A 124 -10.82 7.82 -0.29
C ILE A 124 -9.40 8.18 0.13
N HIS A 125 -8.62 7.18 0.56
CA HIS A 125 -7.21 7.37 0.90
C HIS A 125 -6.46 8.03 -0.26
N TYR A 126 -6.53 7.42 -1.45
CA TYR A 126 -5.78 7.89 -2.61
C TYR A 126 -6.34 9.17 -3.24
N ALA A 127 -7.64 9.44 -3.12
CA ALA A 127 -8.20 10.74 -3.49
C ALA A 127 -7.57 11.86 -2.65
N HIS A 128 -7.42 11.62 -1.35
CA HIS A 128 -6.70 12.56 -0.49
C HIS A 128 -5.20 12.62 -0.85
N ARG A 129 -4.53 11.47 -0.92
CA ARG A 129 -3.07 11.38 -1.10
C ARG A 129 -2.56 11.89 -2.45
N ALA A 130 -3.26 11.56 -3.53
CA ALA A 130 -2.85 11.86 -4.89
C ALA A 130 -3.35 13.22 -5.37
N VAL A 131 -4.50 13.69 -4.88
CA VAL A 131 -5.15 14.90 -5.40
C VAL A 131 -5.26 15.99 -4.34
N ILE A 132 -6.00 15.74 -3.25
CA ILE A 132 -6.31 16.80 -2.27
C ILE A 132 -5.03 17.33 -1.61
N SER A 133 -4.20 16.45 -1.01
CA SER A 133 -2.99 16.85 -0.29
C SER A 133 -1.99 17.61 -1.18
N PRO A 134 -1.70 17.18 -2.42
CA PRO A 134 -0.84 17.95 -3.32
C PRO A 134 -1.38 19.33 -3.71
N LEU A 135 -2.69 19.48 -3.79
CA LEU A 135 -3.34 20.75 -4.14
C LEU A 135 -3.48 21.71 -2.96
N THR A 136 -3.59 21.20 -1.73
CA THR A 136 -3.80 22.02 -0.52
C THR A 136 -2.52 22.27 0.30
N SER A 137 -1.49 21.44 0.11
CA SER A 137 -0.23 21.56 0.85
C SER A 137 0.73 22.57 0.20
N PRO A 138 1.57 23.27 0.98
CA PRO A 138 2.64 24.10 0.46
C PRO A 138 3.58 23.33 -0.48
N THR A 139 4.10 24.02 -1.48
CA THR A 139 4.95 23.47 -2.55
C THR A 139 6.01 22.51 -2.03
N ARG A 140 5.97 21.24 -2.42
CA ARG A 140 7.01 20.25 -2.07
C ARG A 140 8.33 20.61 -2.76
N SER A 141 9.45 20.28 -2.12
CA SER A 141 10.78 20.42 -2.74
C SER A 141 10.82 19.71 -4.10
N PRO A 142 11.58 20.19 -5.09
CA PRO A 142 11.76 19.49 -6.35
C PRO A 142 12.18 18.03 -6.16
N MET A 143 11.76 17.15 -7.07
CA MET A 143 12.12 15.73 -7.07
C MET A 143 12.80 15.34 -8.37
N HIS A 144 13.83 14.50 -8.27
CA HIS A 144 14.44 13.90 -9.45
C HIS A 144 13.47 12.90 -10.08
N ILE A 145 13.37 12.85 -11.42
CA ILE A 145 12.40 12.02 -12.17
C ILE A 145 12.46 10.52 -11.86
N SER A 146 13.60 10.02 -11.37
CA SER A 146 13.69 8.61 -10.94
C SER A 146 12.75 8.26 -9.79
N VAL A 147 12.41 9.22 -8.91
CA VAL A 147 11.51 9.04 -7.77
C VAL A 147 10.06 8.81 -8.22
N PRO A 148 9.42 9.69 -9.00
CA PRO A 148 8.08 9.45 -9.50
C PRO A 148 8.05 8.23 -10.42
N LEU A 149 9.08 7.94 -11.22
CA LEU A 149 9.09 6.74 -12.06
C LEU A 149 9.08 5.44 -11.24
N SER A 150 9.87 5.36 -10.17
CA SER A 150 9.87 4.18 -9.30
C SER A 150 8.55 4.06 -8.52
N ALA A 151 7.99 5.18 -8.06
CA ALA A 151 6.70 5.21 -7.38
C ALA A 151 5.54 4.86 -8.32
N VAL A 152 5.56 5.30 -9.59
CA VAL A 152 4.60 4.86 -10.63
C VAL A 152 4.68 3.35 -10.82
N PHE A 153 5.89 2.79 -10.95
CA PHE A 153 6.07 1.34 -11.10
C PHE A 153 5.49 0.58 -9.90
N PHE A 154 5.79 1.02 -8.67
CA PHE A 154 5.23 0.43 -7.46
C PHE A 154 3.69 0.54 -7.43
N ASN A 155 3.14 1.72 -7.71
CA ASN A 155 1.70 1.99 -7.64
C ASN A 155 0.90 1.28 -8.74
N LEU A 156 1.51 1.02 -9.91
CA LEU A 156 0.93 0.13 -10.93
C LEU A 156 0.71 -1.28 -10.37
N ILE A 157 1.74 -1.85 -9.74
CA ILE A 157 1.66 -3.21 -9.18
C ILE A 157 0.71 -3.22 -7.98
N ASN A 158 0.82 -2.25 -7.07
CA ASN A 158 -0.02 -2.15 -5.89
C ASN A 158 -1.51 -2.07 -6.26
N GLY A 159 -1.87 -1.08 -7.09
CA GLY A 159 -3.25 -0.88 -7.55
C GLY A 159 -3.78 -2.11 -8.28
N PHE A 160 -2.96 -2.72 -9.15
CA PHE A 160 -3.33 -3.94 -9.88
C PHE A 160 -3.64 -5.11 -8.95
N LEU A 161 -2.77 -5.38 -7.96
CA LEU A 161 -2.94 -6.48 -7.02
C LEU A 161 -4.14 -6.24 -6.08
N MET A 162 -4.23 -5.06 -5.48
CA MET A 162 -5.30 -4.71 -4.54
C MET A 162 -6.67 -4.73 -5.22
N GLY A 163 -6.78 -4.17 -6.44
CA GLY A 163 -8.02 -4.14 -7.19
C GLY A 163 -8.43 -5.52 -7.71
N SER A 164 -7.48 -6.28 -8.25
CA SER A 164 -7.74 -7.66 -8.68
C SER A 164 -8.16 -8.55 -7.51
N TRP A 165 -7.55 -8.39 -6.33
CA TRP A 165 -7.90 -9.15 -5.13
C TRP A 165 -9.30 -8.84 -4.63
N LEU A 166 -9.60 -7.56 -4.38
CA LEU A 166 -10.93 -7.15 -3.91
C LEU A 166 -12.03 -7.34 -4.97
N GLY A 167 -11.66 -7.45 -6.24
CA GLY A 167 -12.56 -7.80 -7.33
C GLY A 167 -12.79 -9.31 -7.48
N GLY A 168 -12.18 -10.15 -6.63
CA GLY A 168 -12.31 -11.61 -6.72
C GLY A 168 -11.60 -12.24 -7.92
N ARG A 169 -10.60 -11.54 -8.46
CA ARG A 169 -9.84 -11.94 -9.66
C ARG A 169 -8.49 -12.58 -9.32
N SER A 170 -8.24 -12.87 -8.05
CA SER A 170 -7.01 -13.51 -7.62
C SER A 170 -7.09 -15.05 -7.81
N PRO A 171 -5.98 -15.70 -8.20
CA PRO A 171 -5.93 -17.16 -8.24
C PRO A 171 -6.20 -17.75 -6.85
N ALA A 172 -6.86 -18.91 -6.79
CA ALA A 172 -7.02 -19.62 -5.53
C ALA A 172 -5.67 -19.82 -4.85
N PHE A 173 -5.63 -19.70 -3.51
CA PHE A 173 -4.43 -20.00 -2.74
C PHE A 173 -3.97 -21.41 -3.08
N ALA A 174 -2.70 -21.58 -3.44
CA ALA A 174 -2.14 -22.90 -3.65
C ALA A 174 -2.16 -23.65 -2.30
N ALA A 175 -3.11 -24.56 -2.12
CA ALA A 175 -3.15 -25.41 -0.94
C ALA A 175 -1.87 -26.25 -0.87
N PRO A 176 -1.28 -26.46 0.32
CA PRO A 176 -0.08 -27.30 0.43
C PRO A 176 -0.38 -28.69 -0.12
N THR A 177 0.40 -29.12 -1.12
CA THR A 177 0.23 -30.40 -1.83
C THR A 177 0.20 -31.59 -0.86
N GLU A 178 0.87 -31.47 0.29
CA GLU A 178 0.88 -32.48 1.36
C GLU A 178 -0.43 -32.57 2.15
N ALA A 179 -1.19 -31.48 2.29
CA ALA A 179 -2.52 -31.49 2.90
C ALA A 179 -3.54 -32.17 1.96
N ILE A 180 -3.46 -31.87 0.65
CA ILE A 180 -4.26 -32.55 -0.38
C ILE A 180 -3.92 -34.04 -0.44
N LYS A 181 -2.64 -34.41 -0.42
CA LYS A 181 -2.21 -35.82 -0.39
C LYS A 181 -2.66 -36.54 0.88
N LYS A 182 -2.62 -35.91 2.05
CA LYS A 182 -3.13 -36.49 3.31
C LYS A 182 -4.64 -36.71 3.27
N VAL A 183 -5.41 -35.73 2.79
CA VAL A 183 -6.86 -35.84 2.63
C VAL A 183 -7.19 -36.92 1.60
N ALA A 184 -6.50 -36.94 0.46
CA ALA A 184 -6.66 -37.96 -0.59
C ALA A 184 -6.36 -39.38 -0.08
N LYS A 185 -5.29 -39.56 0.70
CA LYS A 185 -4.97 -40.84 1.36
C LYS A 185 -6.02 -41.25 2.39
N ALA A 186 -6.53 -40.30 3.18
CA ALA A 186 -7.58 -40.55 4.17
C ALA A 186 -8.91 -40.96 3.51
N SER A 187 -9.27 -40.36 2.37
CA SER A 187 -10.45 -40.72 1.59
C SER A 187 -10.34 -42.09 0.91
N VAL A 188 -9.13 -42.50 0.47
CA VAL A 188 -8.91 -43.85 -0.09
C VAL A 188 -8.95 -44.93 1.00
N ALA A 189 -8.47 -44.64 2.22
CA ALA A 189 -8.61 -45.55 3.36
C ALA A 189 -10.09 -45.75 3.78
N SER A 190 -10.97 -44.79 3.46
CA SER A 190 -12.41 -44.88 3.74
C SER A 190 -13.20 -45.74 2.75
N LEU A 191 -12.58 -46.24 1.68
CA LEU A 191 -13.25 -47.07 0.65
C LEU A 191 -13.79 -48.41 1.18
N TRP A 192 -13.34 -48.88 2.34
CA TRP A 192 -13.76 -50.16 2.92
C TRP A 192 -14.97 -50.07 3.86
N ASN A 193 -15.49 -48.87 4.17
CA ASN A 193 -16.64 -48.70 5.05
C ASN A 193 -17.83 -48.08 4.28
N ARG A 194 -18.66 -48.94 3.68
CA ARG A 194 -19.93 -48.54 3.05
C ARG A 194 -20.97 -48.19 4.12
N LYS A 195 -21.11 -46.90 4.40
CA LYS A 195 -22.39 -46.18 4.59
C LYS A 195 -22.12 -44.70 4.91
N THR A 196 -21.58 -43.97 3.94
CA THR A 196 -21.63 -42.51 3.95
C THR A 196 -21.56 -42.01 2.52
N THR A 197 -22.60 -41.29 2.10
CA THR A 197 -22.62 -40.48 0.89
C THR A 197 -21.38 -39.58 0.91
N ALA A 198 -20.44 -39.82 0.00
CA ALA A 198 -19.21 -39.08 -0.11
C ALA A 198 -19.51 -37.61 -0.46
N ALA A 199 -19.45 -36.74 0.55
CA ALA A 199 -19.31 -35.32 0.29
C ALA A 199 -17.90 -35.08 -0.25
N ALA A 200 -17.81 -34.54 -1.47
CA ALA A 200 -16.58 -34.00 -2.05
C ALA A 200 -15.87 -33.09 -1.02
N PRO A 201 -14.52 -32.99 -1.04
CA PRO A 201 -13.80 -32.25 -0.01
C PRO A 201 -14.27 -30.80 0.03
N VAL A 202 -14.93 -30.45 1.14
CA VAL A 202 -15.63 -29.19 1.45
C VAL A 202 -14.70 -27.95 1.45
N ILE A 203 -13.41 -28.14 1.19
CA ILE A 203 -12.43 -27.06 1.10
C ILE A 203 -12.60 -26.27 -0.23
N ALA A 204 -13.23 -26.85 -1.25
CA ALA A 204 -13.37 -26.22 -2.56
C ALA A 204 -14.60 -25.31 -2.74
N SER A 205 -15.54 -25.26 -1.79
CA SER A 205 -16.87 -24.67 -2.04
C SER A 205 -17.34 -23.58 -1.08
N SER A 206 -16.53 -23.13 -0.12
CA SER A 206 -17.00 -22.16 0.89
C SER A 206 -16.47 -20.73 0.73
N PHE A 207 -15.44 -20.52 -0.11
CA PHE A 207 -14.89 -19.19 -0.38
C PHE A 207 -14.89 -18.94 -1.89
N PRO A 208 -15.60 -17.90 -2.37
CA PRO A 208 -15.56 -17.52 -3.78
C PRO A 208 -14.20 -16.86 -4.09
N GLY A 209 -13.13 -17.65 -4.17
CA GLY A 209 -11.77 -17.16 -4.36
C GLY A 209 -11.21 -16.31 -3.21
N PRO A 210 -9.89 -16.14 -3.12
CA PRO A 210 -9.31 -15.21 -2.17
C PRO A 210 -9.66 -13.77 -2.54
N GLY A 211 -10.12 -12.99 -1.56
CA GLY A 211 -10.41 -11.57 -1.69
C GLY A 211 -11.88 -11.20 -1.83
N LEU A 212 -12.80 -12.12 -2.17
CA LEU A 212 -14.24 -11.87 -2.01
C LEU A 212 -14.66 -12.17 -0.56
N ILE A 213 -15.17 -11.15 0.11
CA ILE A 213 -15.55 -11.21 1.51
C ILE A 213 -17.04 -11.54 1.57
N PRO A 214 -17.46 -12.54 2.37
CA PRO A 214 -18.86 -12.92 2.45
C PRO A 214 -19.71 -11.75 2.94
N ALA A 215 -20.91 -11.59 2.37
CA ALA A 215 -21.83 -10.51 2.76
C ALA A 215 -22.18 -10.53 4.26
N SER A 216 -22.08 -11.69 4.92
CA SER A 216 -22.27 -11.84 6.37
C SER A 216 -21.22 -11.11 7.21
N ALA A 217 -20.05 -10.74 6.66
CA ALA A 217 -19.00 -10.02 7.38
C ALA A 217 -19.48 -8.69 7.99
N ILE A 218 -20.49 -8.04 7.39
CA ILE A 218 -21.09 -6.82 7.94
C ILE A 218 -21.78 -7.03 9.29
N ARG A 219 -22.14 -8.27 9.63
CA ARG A 219 -22.73 -8.64 10.93
C ARG A 219 -21.66 -8.87 12.00
N SER A 220 -20.39 -8.97 11.60
CA SER A 220 -19.29 -9.19 12.53
C SER A 220 -18.80 -7.87 13.11
N PRO A 221 -18.73 -7.72 14.45
CA PRO A 221 -18.16 -6.52 15.06
C PRO A 221 -16.68 -6.34 14.71
N LEU A 222 -15.95 -7.43 14.46
CA LEU A 222 -14.52 -7.37 14.09
C LEU A 222 -14.31 -6.67 12.75
N PHE A 223 -15.21 -6.86 11.78
CA PHE A 223 -15.14 -6.14 10.51
C PHE A 223 -15.21 -4.62 10.74
N TRP A 224 -16.18 -4.18 11.55
CA TRP A 224 -16.35 -2.77 11.89
C TRP A 224 -15.24 -2.19 12.75
N ILE A 225 -14.61 -2.99 13.62
CA ILE A 225 -13.38 -2.58 14.32
C ILE A 225 -12.28 -2.25 13.31
N GLY A 226 -12.11 -3.06 12.26
CA GLY A 226 -11.16 -2.75 11.18
C GLY A 226 -11.53 -1.47 10.42
N ILE A 227 -12.80 -1.24 10.11
CA ILE A 227 -13.26 0.00 9.45
C ILE A 227 -13.02 1.23 10.35
N ALA A 228 -13.33 1.12 11.64
CA ALA A 228 -13.09 2.20 12.60
C ALA A 228 -11.60 2.49 12.79
N GLY A 229 -10.77 1.44 12.89
CA GLY A 229 -9.31 1.56 12.95
C GLY A 229 -8.74 2.23 11.71
N TRP A 230 -9.24 1.88 10.53
CA TRP A 230 -8.87 2.54 9.28
C TRP A 230 -9.20 4.03 9.32
N ALA A 231 -10.41 4.40 9.75
CA ALA A 231 -10.83 5.80 9.82
C ALA A 231 -9.99 6.62 10.80
N ILE A 232 -9.64 6.04 11.96
CA ILE A 232 -8.76 6.65 12.96
C ILE A 232 -7.35 6.84 12.40
N GLY A 233 -6.80 5.81 11.75
CA GLY A 233 -5.48 5.86 11.12
C GLY A 233 -5.42 6.92 10.01
N PHE A 234 -6.41 6.93 9.13
CA PHE A 234 -6.52 7.91 8.05
C PHE A 234 -6.63 9.33 8.59
N ALA A 235 -7.55 9.58 9.53
CA ALA A 235 -7.70 10.89 10.16
C ALA A 235 -6.42 11.34 10.87
N GLY A 236 -5.74 10.41 11.57
CA GLY A 236 -4.45 10.64 12.19
C GLY A 236 -3.37 11.02 11.17
N ASN A 237 -3.29 10.31 10.04
CA ASN A 237 -2.32 10.60 8.99
C ASN A 237 -2.56 12.02 8.42
N VAL A 238 -3.80 12.33 8.03
CA VAL A 238 -4.19 13.64 7.49
C VAL A 238 -3.89 14.76 8.49
N TYR A 239 -4.26 14.58 9.75
CA TYR A 239 -4.02 15.57 10.80
C TYR A 239 -2.53 15.89 10.97
N HIS A 240 -1.68 14.87 11.05
CA HIS A 240 -0.24 15.08 11.25
C HIS A 240 0.46 15.62 9.98
N ASP A 241 0.02 15.24 8.78
CA ASP A 241 0.51 15.84 7.53
C ASP A 241 0.12 17.33 7.45
N GLU A 242 -1.07 17.70 7.91
CA GLU A 242 -1.54 19.08 7.95
C GLU A 242 -0.76 19.93 8.96
N LEU A 243 -0.40 19.37 10.13
CA LEU A 243 0.52 20.04 11.06
C LEU A 243 1.87 20.35 10.39
N LEU A 244 2.43 19.40 9.62
CA LEU A 244 3.67 19.62 8.87
C LEU A 244 3.50 20.68 7.78
N ALA A 245 2.37 20.68 7.09
CA ALA A 245 2.04 21.69 6.09
C ALA A 245 1.97 23.09 6.71
N ASN A 246 1.35 23.22 7.88
CA ASN A 246 1.22 24.49 8.61
C ASN A 246 2.56 25.11 8.99
N LEU A 247 3.59 24.31 9.30
CA LEU A 247 4.94 24.84 9.57
C LEU A 247 5.55 25.58 8.39
N ARG A 248 5.09 25.29 7.17
CA ARG A 248 5.60 25.83 5.91
C ARG A 248 4.70 26.92 5.32
N ARG A 249 3.47 27.08 5.81
CA ARG A 249 2.59 28.17 5.40
C ARG A 249 3.12 29.48 6.01
N LYS A 250 3.36 30.48 5.17
CA LYS A 250 3.71 31.83 5.66
C LYS A 250 2.49 32.42 6.37
N PRO A 251 2.62 32.98 7.58
CA PRO A 251 1.50 33.70 8.20
C PRO A 251 1.13 34.90 7.33
N LYS A 252 -0.18 35.14 7.14
CA LYS A 252 -0.74 36.20 6.26
C LYS A 252 -0.17 37.60 6.53
N LYS A 253 0.33 37.88 7.74
CA LYS A 253 0.89 39.19 8.12
C LYS A 253 2.36 39.40 7.72
N GLU A 254 3.14 38.35 7.48
CA GLU A 254 4.57 38.46 7.15
C GLU A 254 4.85 38.49 5.65
N ALA A 255 3.90 38.04 4.82
CA ALA A 255 4.04 38.10 3.36
C ALA A 255 4.18 39.54 2.84
N THR A 256 3.54 40.52 3.49
CA THR A 256 3.64 41.95 3.16
C THR A 256 4.99 42.56 3.58
N GLN A 257 5.65 42.01 4.60
CA GLN A 257 6.95 42.50 5.08
C GLN A 257 8.15 41.77 4.44
N ALA A 258 7.98 40.53 3.98
CA ALA A 258 9.04 39.74 3.35
C ALA A 258 9.44 40.25 1.95
N VAL A 259 8.53 40.94 1.24
CA VAL A 259 8.86 41.61 -0.04
C VAL A 259 9.79 42.81 0.18
N ALA A 260 9.79 43.42 1.36
CA ALA A 260 10.63 44.58 1.69
C ALA A 260 12.04 44.21 2.22
N LYS A 261 12.29 42.96 2.62
CA LYS A 261 13.54 42.51 3.26
C LYS A 261 14.45 41.64 2.38
N GLN A 262 14.16 41.50 1.09
CA GLN A 262 14.94 40.66 0.18
C GLN A 262 16.24 41.33 -0.34
N SER A 263 16.67 42.42 0.31
CA SER A 263 17.97 43.04 0.14
C SER A 263 18.79 42.78 1.40
N SER A 264 19.84 41.96 1.28
CA SER A 264 20.82 41.61 2.33
C SER A 264 20.49 40.40 3.22
N SER A 265 20.98 39.23 2.83
CA SER A 265 21.95 38.51 3.69
C SER A 265 22.63 37.38 2.91
N ASN A 266 23.96 37.48 2.83
CA ASN A 266 24.87 36.43 2.39
C ASN A 266 25.27 35.65 3.66
N GLY A 267 25.04 34.33 3.75
CA GLY A 267 25.33 33.60 5.00
C GLY A 267 25.13 32.09 4.95
N LYS A 268 26.21 31.36 4.67
CA LYS A 268 26.33 29.90 4.82
C LYS A 268 26.18 29.51 6.31
N GLY A 269 25.17 28.68 6.63
CA GLY A 269 25.02 28.04 7.94
C GLY A 269 23.63 28.19 8.58
N GLY A 270 23.03 29.38 8.53
CA GLY A 270 21.68 29.65 9.09
C GLY A 270 20.49 29.20 8.23
N ASP A 271 20.75 28.85 6.97
CA ASP A 271 19.74 28.64 5.92
C ASP A 271 18.95 27.32 6.02
N VAL A 272 19.37 26.39 6.90
CA VAL A 272 18.67 25.11 7.11
C VAL A 272 17.62 25.23 8.23
N LYS A 273 17.99 25.86 9.35
CA LYS A 273 17.04 26.16 10.44
C LYS A 273 15.97 27.19 10.03
N SER A 274 16.28 28.08 9.08
CA SER A 274 15.27 28.99 8.50
C SER A 274 14.19 28.24 7.68
N ARG A 275 14.53 27.07 7.12
CA ARG A 275 13.67 26.30 6.21
C ARG A 275 12.89 25.17 6.89
N TYR A 276 13.42 24.59 7.96
CA TYR A 276 12.79 23.47 8.69
C TYR A 276 12.58 23.85 10.16
N LYS A 277 11.43 23.43 10.71
CA LYS A 277 11.06 23.64 12.11
C LYS A 277 10.79 22.31 12.79
N VAL A 278 10.97 22.25 14.10
CA VAL A 278 10.55 21.10 14.92
C VAL A 278 9.03 21.06 14.98
N PRO A 279 8.38 19.95 14.56
CA PRO A 279 6.93 19.82 14.65
C PRO A 279 6.50 19.56 16.11
N HIS A 280 5.34 20.12 16.45
CA HIS A 280 4.68 20.01 17.76
C HIS A 280 3.18 19.79 17.56
N GLY A 281 2.51 19.27 18.59
CA GLY A 281 1.09 18.96 18.61
C GLY A 281 0.76 17.50 18.25
N GLY A 282 -0.28 16.97 18.90
CA GLY A 282 -0.69 15.57 18.74
C GLY A 282 0.43 14.59 19.09
N LEU A 283 0.61 13.56 18.25
CA LEU A 283 1.63 12.54 18.47
C LEU A 283 3.05 13.04 18.20
N PHE A 284 3.25 14.24 17.61
CA PHE A 284 4.59 14.80 17.47
C PHE A 284 5.29 15.02 18.82
N GLU A 285 4.55 15.15 19.92
CA GLU A 285 5.16 15.26 21.26
C GLU A 285 5.92 13.99 21.67
N TYR A 286 5.54 12.83 21.12
CA TYR A 286 6.13 11.54 21.48
C TYR A 286 7.04 10.98 20.40
N ILE A 287 6.73 11.23 19.12
CA ILE A 287 7.42 10.62 17.97
C ILE A 287 7.67 11.62 16.85
N SER A 288 8.74 11.40 16.07
CA SER A 288 9.10 12.27 14.94
C SER A 288 8.26 12.05 13.69
N PHE A 289 7.70 10.85 13.50
CA PHE A 289 6.93 10.47 12.29
C PHE A 289 5.56 9.86 12.65
N PRO A 290 4.67 10.63 13.30
CA PRO A 290 3.32 10.17 13.65
C PRO A 290 2.40 9.95 12.45
N ASN A 291 2.61 10.67 11.35
CA ASN A 291 1.91 10.40 10.10
C ASN A 291 2.20 8.98 9.60
N TYR A 292 3.45 8.50 9.72
CA TYR A 292 3.82 7.14 9.31
C TYR A 292 3.18 6.09 10.21
N LEU A 293 3.20 6.29 11.53
CA LEU A 293 2.50 5.39 12.46
C LEU A 293 0.99 5.32 12.14
N SER A 294 0.38 6.47 11.85
CA SER A 294 -1.04 6.55 11.54
C SER A 294 -1.37 5.84 10.22
N GLU A 295 -0.51 5.98 9.20
CA GLU A 295 -0.63 5.27 7.91
C GLU A 295 -0.48 3.75 8.10
N TRP A 296 0.46 3.30 8.93
CA TRP A 296 0.60 1.87 9.25
C TRP A 296 -0.63 1.33 9.98
N PHE A 297 -1.18 2.09 10.92
CA PHE A 297 -2.40 1.68 11.63
C PHE A 297 -3.62 1.64 10.70
N GLU A 298 -3.72 2.61 9.77
CA GLU A 298 -4.73 2.65 8.72
C GLU A 298 -4.72 1.36 7.90
N TRP A 299 -3.58 1.02 7.30
CA TRP A 299 -3.46 -0.14 6.42
C TRP A 299 -3.45 -1.47 7.16
N ALA A 300 -2.98 -1.51 8.41
CA ALA A 300 -3.15 -2.67 9.27
C ALA A 300 -4.63 -2.96 9.56
N SER A 301 -5.43 -1.93 9.79
CA SER A 301 -6.87 -2.05 10.02
C SER A 301 -7.62 -2.41 8.74
N PHE A 302 -7.19 -1.86 7.59
CA PHE A 302 -7.67 -2.26 6.27
C PHE A 302 -7.42 -3.75 6.01
N ALA A 303 -6.18 -4.21 6.22
CA ALA A 303 -5.81 -5.60 6.06
C ALA A 303 -6.59 -6.50 7.02
N PHE A 304 -6.74 -6.09 8.27
CA PHE A 304 -7.56 -6.81 9.25
C PHE A 304 -9.00 -7.02 8.75
N ALA A 305 -9.67 -5.98 8.26
CA ALA A 305 -11.02 -6.10 7.70
C ALA A 305 -11.08 -6.91 6.38
N ALA A 306 -10.05 -6.79 5.53
CA ALA A 306 -9.97 -7.47 4.24
C ALA A 306 -9.68 -8.98 4.36
N LEU A 307 -8.95 -9.38 5.40
CA LEU A 307 -8.54 -10.76 5.66
C LEU A 307 -9.56 -11.49 6.53
N TYR A 308 -10.86 -11.28 6.25
CA TYR A 308 -11.97 -11.91 6.97
C TYR A 308 -11.96 -13.45 6.89
N PHE A 309 -11.20 -14.03 5.97
CA PHE A 309 -11.00 -15.48 5.90
C PHE A 309 -10.07 -16.03 6.99
N LEU A 310 -9.42 -15.17 7.79
CA LEU A 310 -8.56 -15.62 8.88
C LEU A 310 -9.37 -16.30 10.00
N PRO A 311 -8.80 -17.30 10.70
CA PRO A 311 -9.51 -18.06 11.74
C PRO A 311 -10.14 -17.21 12.84
N ILE A 312 -9.56 -16.04 13.18
CA ILE A 312 -10.09 -15.12 14.19
C ILE A 312 -11.50 -14.59 13.87
N PHE A 313 -11.87 -14.53 12.58
CA PHE A 313 -13.18 -14.10 12.13
C PHE A 313 -14.17 -15.26 11.93
N GLN A 314 -13.69 -16.49 11.99
CA GLN A 314 -14.46 -17.69 11.71
C GLN A 314 -14.70 -18.45 13.01
N SER A 315 -15.81 -18.14 13.67
CA SER A 315 -16.29 -18.83 14.87
C SER A 315 -16.72 -20.29 14.61
N SER A 316 -16.39 -20.86 13.45
CA SER A 316 -16.88 -22.16 12.98
C SER A 316 -15.73 -23.03 12.51
N SER A 317 -15.64 -24.20 13.11
CA SER A 317 -14.66 -25.28 13.03
C SER A 317 -14.47 -25.95 11.65
N LEU A 318 -14.63 -25.22 10.54
CA LEU A 318 -14.58 -25.76 9.18
C LEU A 318 -13.29 -25.42 8.39
N VAL A 319 -12.38 -24.63 8.97
CA VAL A 319 -10.98 -24.64 8.55
C VAL A 319 -10.29 -25.74 9.35
N PRO A 320 -9.60 -26.70 8.72
CA PRO A 320 -8.83 -27.69 9.47
C PRO A 320 -7.92 -26.95 10.45
N THR A 321 -8.17 -27.15 11.74
CA THR A 321 -7.48 -26.57 12.92
C THR A 321 -6.03 -27.07 13.05
N ALA A 322 -5.37 -27.34 11.93
CA ALA A 322 -3.98 -27.76 11.81
C ALA A 322 -3.17 -26.80 10.92
N SER A 323 -3.58 -25.53 10.80
CA SER A 323 -2.71 -24.51 10.20
C SER A 323 -1.68 -24.08 11.24
N THR A 324 -0.45 -24.57 11.11
CA THR A 324 0.68 -24.05 11.89
C THR A 324 0.81 -22.53 11.68
N SER A 325 1.43 -21.82 12.63
CA SER A 325 1.74 -20.37 12.48
C SER A 325 2.41 -20.06 11.14
N LEU A 326 3.29 -20.96 10.67
CA LEU A 326 3.93 -20.91 9.37
C LEU A 326 2.95 -20.98 8.18
N GLN A 327 1.92 -21.81 8.25
CA GLN A 327 0.90 -21.89 7.18
C GLN A 327 0.05 -20.62 7.13
N THR A 328 -0.38 -20.11 8.29
CA THR A 328 -1.09 -18.82 8.38
C THR A 328 -0.23 -17.70 7.78
N PHE A 329 1.05 -17.65 8.14
CA PHE A 329 1.98 -16.67 7.60
C PHE A 329 2.15 -16.79 6.08
N LYS A 330 2.24 -18.01 5.53
CA LYS A 330 2.29 -18.23 4.07
C LYS A 330 1.04 -17.72 3.35
N VAL A 331 -0.15 -17.87 3.94
CA VAL A 331 -1.40 -17.34 3.37
C VAL A 331 -1.40 -15.81 3.43
N LEU A 332 -0.96 -15.22 4.53
CA LEU A 332 -0.82 -13.77 4.65
C LEU A 332 0.13 -13.19 3.59
N LEU A 333 1.25 -13.86 3.32
CA LEU A 333 2.19 -13.48 2.26
C LEU A 333 1.63 -13.65 0.83
N GLN A 334 0.45 -14.22 0.66
CA GLN A 334 -0.24 -14.27 -0.64
C GLN A 334 -1.38 -13.25 -0.74
N ALA A 335 -1.65 -12.49 0.33
CA ALA A 335 -2.73 -11.52 0.38
C ALA A 335 -2.20 -10.09 0.17
N PRO A 336 -2.59 -9.41 -0.92
CA PRO A 336 -2.15 -8.04 -1.20
C PRO A 336 -2.35 -7.04 -0.06
N PRO A 337 -3.47 -7.02 0.70
CA PRO A 337 -3.63 -6.10 1.81
C PRO A 337 -2.53 -6.24 2.89
N PHE A 338 -2.08 -7.48 3.16
CA PHE A 338 -1.00 -7.71 4.11
C PHE A 338 0.38 -7.40 3.52
N LEU A 339 0.62 -7.80 2.26
CA LEU A 339 1.87 -7.52 1.58
C LEU A 339 2.10 -6.01 1.40
N PHE A 340 1.04 -5.25 1.14
CA PHE A 340 1.12 -3.80 1.00
C PHE A 340 1.52 -3.15 2.33
N LEU A 341 0.85 -3.50 3.44
CA LEU A 341 1.25 -3.07 4.78
C LEU A 341 2.73 -3.39 5.07
N LEU A 342 3.17 -4.61 4.74
CA LEU A 342 4.55 -5.02 4.98
C LEU A 342 5.55 -4.21 4.13
N ALA A 343 5.21 -3.95 2.86
CA ALA A 343 6.01 -3.12 1.96
C ALA A 343 6.10 -1.66 2.46
N GLU A 344 4.99 -1.10 2.94
CA GLU A 344 4.95 0.25 3.52
C GLU A 344 5.84 0.35 4.77
N VAL A 345 5.68 -0.55 5.73
CA VAL A 345 6.52 -0.57 6.94
C VAL A 345 7.99 -0.70 6.56
N ALA A 346 8.33 -1.62 5.65
CA ALA A 346 9.69 -1.86 5.20
C ALA A 346 10.31 -0.64 4.51
N ALA A 347 9.52 0.16 3.78
CA ALA A 347 9.99 1.37 3.11
C ALA A 347 10.04 2.61 4.03
N MET A 348 9.09 2.74 4.96
CA MET A 348 8.93 3.93 5.79
C MET A 348 9.77 3.90 7.07
N LEU A 349 9.95 2.73 7.69
CA LEU A 349 10.75 2.57 8.91
C LEU A 349 12.21 3.07 8.77
N PRO A 350 12.97 2.71 7.72
CA PRO A 350 14.31 3.28 7.51
C PRO A 350 14.30 4.79 7.43
N ARG A 351 13.33 5.31 6.68
CA ARG A 351 13.21 6.73 6.39
C ARG A 351 12.87 7.52 7.64
N ALA A 352 12.00 6.98 8.49
CA ALA A 352 11.69 7.58 9.79
C ALA A 352 12.90 7.57 10.72
N TYR A 353 13.63 6.45 10.78
CA TYR A 353 14.83 6.36 11.61
C TYR A 353 15.89 7.38 11.18
N LYS A 354 16.25 7.41 9.90
CA LYS A 354 17.20 8.39 9.35
C LYS A 354 16.71 9.83 9.53
N GLY A 355 15.42 10.06 9.32
CA GLY A 355 14.82 11.36 9.53
C GLY A 355 14.85 11.81 10.98
N HIS A 356 14.68 10.89 11.94
CA HIS A 356 14.78 11.16 13.36
C HIS A 356 16.22 11.51 13.77
N LEU A 357 17.20 10.76 13.26
CA LEU A 357 18.63 11.08 13.44
C LEU A 357 18.96 12.47 12.87
N TRP A 358 18.43 12.79 11.70
CA TRP A 358 18.59 14.12 11.10
C TRP A 358 17.98 15.21 11.98
N TYR A 359 16.80 15.02 12.57
CA TYR A 359 16.23 15.97 13.52
C TYR A 359 17.13 16.19 14.74
N ARG A 360 17.67 15.11 15.32
CA ARG A 360 18.60 15.20 16.46
C ARG A 360 19.87 15.98 16.11
N GLN A 361 20.47 15.69 14.95
CA GLN A 361 21.67 16.37 14.48
C GLN A 361 21.43 17.85 14.14
N THR A 362 20.24 18.18 13.61
CA THR A 362 19.94 19.53 13.12
C THR A 362 19.49 20.47 14.24
N PHE A 363 18.68 19.97 15.17
CA PHE A 363 18.00 20.78 16.18
C PHE A 363 18.57 20.62 17.59
N GLY A 364 19.37 19.59 17.85
CA GLY A 364 19.99 19.37 19.16
C GLY A 364 18.95 19.42 20.28
N ASP A 365 19.15 20.32 21.23
CA ASP A 365 18.31 20.49 22.42
C ASP A 365 16.91 21.06 22.14
N GLU A 366 16.65 21.63 20.95
CA GLU A 366 15.31 22.06 20.54
C GLU A 366 14.38 20.85 20.28
N LEU A 367 14.92 19.67 20.00
CA LEU A 367 14.14 18.45 19.86
C LEU A 367 13.90 17.81 21.23
N PRO A 368 12.65 17.50 21.64
CA PRO A 368 12.40 16.87 22.93
C PRO A 368 13.21 15.57 23.11
N ALA A 369 14.01 15.51 24.17
CA ALA A 369 14.98 14.42 24.39
C ALA A 369 14.36 13.01 24.46
N LYS A 370 13.10 12.92 24.91
CA LYS A 370 12.35 11.65 25.01
C LYS A 370 11.63 11.26 23.72
N ARG A 371 11.62 12.13 22.70
CA ARG A 371 10.94 11.87 21.42
C ARG A 371 11.59 10.69 20.72
N LYS A 372 10.76 9.78 20.22
CA LYS A 372 11.13 8.56 19.51
C LYS A 372 10.95 8.73 17.99
N ALA A 373 11.33 7.76 17.18
CA ALA A 373 11.22 7.85 15.73
C ALA A 373 9.75 7.67 15.27
N VAL A 374 9.11 6.55 15.61
CA VAL A 374 7.79 6.15 15.10
C VAL A 374 6.89 5.50 16.16
N ILE A 375 7.41 4.67 17.06
CA ILE A 375 6.61 3.97 18.06
C ILE A 375 6.75 4.70 19.40
N PRO A 376 5.67 5.29 19.95
CA PRO A 376 5.73 6.05 21.19
C PRO A 376 6.39 5.24 22.30
N PHE A 377 7.34 5.86 23.00
CA PHE A 377 8.07 5.29 24.13
C PHE A 377 8.99 4.09 23.80
N ILE A 378 8.94 3.54 22.58
CA ILE A 378 9.69 2.34 22.19
C ILE A 378 10.78 2.69 21.17
N PHE A 379 10.40 3.14 19.96
CA PHE A 379 11.31 3.28 18.82
C PHE A 379 11.21 4.63 18.14
#